data_AF-A0A101J5L9-F1
#
_entry.id   AF-A0A101J5L9-F1
#
_cell.length_a   1.000
_cell.length_b   1.000
_cell.length_c   1.000
_cell.angle_alpha   90.00
_cell.angle_beta   90.00
_cell.angle_gamma   90.00
#
_symmetry.space_group_name_H-M   'P 1'
#
loop_
_entity.id
_entity.type
_entity.pdbx_description
1 polymer ?
#
loop_
_entity_poly.entity_id
_entity_poly.type
_entity_poly.pdbx_seq_one_letter_code
_entity_poly.pdbx_strand_id
1 'polypeptide(L)'
;MGDQFKTDIDQLAAFTKDLSSAHDSLEQVRTALQHVRADQIGTAELDEACDEFQERWKYGNEQIKERIGKLTEGLQKNTDNYREVETSLEESFKRAAAAGK
;
A
#
# COMPACT_ATOMS: atom_id res chain seq x y z
N MET A 1 26.10 -6.83 -4.08
CA MET A 1 25.14 -6.78 -2.96
C MET A 1 24.10 -5.68 -3.18
N GLY A 2 24.47 -4.44 -3.53
CA GLY A 2 23.50 -3.35 -3.79
C GLY A 2 22.41 -3.64 -4.86
N ASP A 3 22.76 -4.31 -5.97
CA ASP A 3 21.77 -4.64 -7.03
C ASP A 3 20.65 -5.60 -6.58
N GLN A 4 20.95 -6.52 -5.66
CA GLN A 4 19.96 -7.44 -5.11
C GLN A 4 18.93 -6.66 -4.27
N PHE A 5 19.40 -5.78 -3.38
CA PHE A 5 18.53 -4.96 -2.54
C PHE A 5 17.71 -3.94 -3.33
N LYS A 6 18.27 -3.36 -4.39
CA LYS A 6 17.54 -2.48 -5.29
C LYS A 6 16.37 -3.21 -5.97
N THR A 7 16.63 -4.42 -6.46
CA THR A 7 15.60 -5.28 -7.06
C THR A 7 14.49 -5.61 -6.07
N ASP A 8 14.83 -5.95 -4.83
CA ASP A 8 13.86 -6.26 -3.78
C ASP A 8 12.99 -5.03 -3.43
N ILE A 9 13.58 -3.84 -3.37
CA ILE A 9 12.84 -2.58 -3.13
C ILE A 9 11.87 -2.29 -4.27
N ASP A 10 12.31 -2.43 -5.52
CA ASP A 10 11.47 -2.18 -6.70
C ASP A 10 10.28 -3.17 -6.75
N GLN A 11 10.51 -4.45 -6.38
CA GLN A 11 9.45 -5.45 -6.28
C GLN A 11 8.44 -5.12 -5.17
N LEU A 12 8.92 -4.67 -4.01
CA LEU A 12 8.04 -4.28 -2.89
C LEU A 12 7.21 -3.02 -3.23
N ALA A 13 7.78 -2.07 -3.97
CA ALA A 13 7.04 -0.91 -4.47
C ALA A 13 5.95 -1.31 -5.48
N ALA A 14 6.27 -2.24 -6.39
CA ALA A 14 5.28 -2.80 -7.32
C ALA A 14 4.15 -3.53 -6.56
N PHE A 15 4.49 -4.35 -5.57
CA PHE A 15 3.52 -5.06 -4.76
C PHE A 15 2.56 -4.12 -4.01
N THR A 16 3.07 -3.03 -3.43
CA THR A 16 2.24 -1.99 -2.80
C THR A 16 1.26 -1.34 -3.78
N LYS A 17 1.70 -1.11 -5.02
CA LYS A 17 0.85 -0.55 -6.08
C LYS A 17 -0.28 -1.53 -6.47
N ASP A 18 0.03 -2.81 -6.55
CA ASP A 18 -0.96 -3.85 -6.82
C ASP A 18 -1.99 -3.94 -5.70
N LEU A 19 -1.55 -3.89 -4.45
CA LEU A 19 -2.45 -3.85 -3.29
C LEU A 19 -3.36 -2.61 -3.30
N SER A 20 -2.82 -1.43 -3.65
CA SER A 20 -3.60 -0.20 -3.77
C SER A 20 -4.66 -0.31 -4.87
N SER A 21 -4.30 -0.90 -6.00
CA SER A 21 -5.22 -1.12 -7.13
C SER A 21 -6.34 -2.11 -6.76
N ALA A 22 -6.02 -3.15 -5.97
CA ALA A 22 -7.00 -4.08 -5.45
C ALA A 22 -7.99 -3.40 -4.48
N HIS A 23 -7.49 -2.53 -3.58
CA HIS A 23 -8.34 -1.71 -2.71
C HIS A 23 -9.31 -0.83 -3.53
N ASP A 24 -8.80 -0.16 -4.57
CA ASP A 24 -9.64 0.73 -5.40
C ASP A 24 -10.72 -0.06 -6.15
N SER A 25 -10.40 -1.28 -6.59
CA SER A 25 -11.37 -2.19 -7.20
C SER A 25 -12.47 -2.61 -6.22
N LEU A 26 -12.12 -2.92 -4.97
CA LEU A 26 -13.09 -3.25 -3.92
C LEU A 26 -13.99 -2.06 -3.57
N GLU A 27 -13.46 -0.84 -3.62
CA GLU A 27 -14.25 0.38 -3.38
C GLU A 27 -15.22 0.69 -4.53
N GLN A 28 -14.80 0.45 -5.77
CA GLN A 28 -15.66 0.60 -6.94
C GLN A 28 -16.83 -0.37 -6.89
N VAL A 29 -16.58 -1.64 -6.55
CA VAL A 29 -17.63 -2.66 -6.38
C VAL A 29 -18.60 -2.24 -5.28
N ARG A 30 -18.10 -1.76 -4.13
CA ARG A 30 -18.93 -1.25 -3.04
C ARG A 30 -19.86 -0.12 -3.50
N THR A 31 -19.30 0.85 -4.22
CA THR A 31 -20.04 2.02 -4.73
C THR A 31 -21.11 1.61 -5.74
N ALA A 32 -20.79 0.67 -6.64
CA ALA A 32 -21.77 0.12 -7.59
C ALA A 32 -22.93 -0.59 -6.86
N LEU A 33 -22.62 -1.34 -5.80
CA LEU A 33 -23.64 -2.03 -4.99
C LEU A 33 -24.50 -1.06 -4.16
N GLN A 34 -23.99 0.09 -3.73
CA GLN A 34 -24.81 1.11 -3.06
C GLN A 34 -25.94 1.62 -3.96
N HIS A 35 -25.71 1.72 -5.27
CA HIS A 35 -26.72 2.19 -6.22
C HIS A 35 -27.89 1.22 -6.39
N VAL A 36 -27.68 -0.09 -6.16
CA VAL A 36 -28.69 -1.14 -6.34
C VAL A 36 -29.69 -1.21 -5.17
N ARG A 37 -29.39 -0.56 -4.03
CA ARG A 37 -30.11 -0.75 -2.76
C ARG A 37 -31.32 0.16 -2.53
N ALA A 38 -31.46 1.27 -3.26
CA ALA A 38 -32.40 2.31 -2.86
C ALA A 38 -33.89 2.01 -3.19
N ASP A 39 -34.19 1.07 -4.08
CA ASP A 39 -35.55 0.94 -4.63
C ASP A 39 -36.01 -0.49 -4.98
N GLN A 40 -35.17 -1.54 -4.86
CA GLN A 40 -35.44 -2.80 -5.57
C GLN A 40 -35.69 -4.07 -4.73
N ILE A 41 -35.42 -4.11 -3.41
CA ILE A 41 -35.38 -5.41 -2.68
C ILE A 41 -36.46 -5.61 -1.58
N GLY A 42 -37.24 -4.57 -1.27
CA GLY A 42 -38.65 -4.72 -0.85
C GLY A 42 -38.97 -5.29 0.54
N THR A 43 -38.00 -5.67 1.37
CA THR A 43 -38.26 -6.09 2.77
C THR A 43 -37.29 -5.44 3.75
N ALA A 44 -37.80 -5.01 4.91
CA ALA A 44 -37.03 -4.31 5.93
C ALA A 44 -35.82 -5.12 6.47
N GLU A 45 -35.96 -6.44 6.56
CA GLU A 45 -34.87 -7.34 6.98
C GLU A 45 -33.73 -7.37 5.95
N LEU A 46 -34.06 -7.31 4.67
CA LEU A 46 -33.07 -7.31 3.59
C LEU A 46 -32.39 -5.95 3.46
N ASP A 47 -33.12 -4.87 3.68
CA ASP A 47 -32.56 -3.53 3.77
C ASP A 47 -31.55 -3.44 4.93
N GLU A 48 -31.92 -3.91 6.13
CA GLU A 48 -31.04 -3.96 7.32
C GLU A 48 -29.78 -4.82 7.09
N ALA A 49 -29.94 -6.03 6.56
CA ALA A 49 -28.81 -6.91 6.26
C ALA A 49 -27.85 -6.28 5.24
N CYS A 50 -28.39 -5.57 4.24
CA CYS A 50 -27.57 -4.89 3.26
C CYS A 50 -26.90 -3.64 3.85
N ASP A 51 -27.49 -2.96 4.84
CA ASP A 51 -26.88 -1.81 5.53
C ASP A 51 -25.70 -2.27 6.36
N GLU A 52 -25.90 -3.33 7.14
CA GLU A 52 -24.84 -3.95 7.90
C GLU A 52 -23.70 -4.44 6.99
N PHE A 53 -24.03 -5.05 5.85
CA PHE A 53 -23.03 -5.44 4.86
C PHE A 53 -22.23 -4.24 4.34
N GLN A 54 -22.90 -3.16 3.95
CA GLN A 54 -22.23 -1.97 3.42
C GLN A 54 -21.31 -1.31 4.45
N GLU A 55 -21.74 -1.21 5.71
CA GLU A 55 -20.92 -0.66 6.80
C GLU A 55 -19.70 -1.54 7.10
N ARG A 56 -19.90 -2.86 7.24
CA ARG A 56 -18.79 -3.80 7.48
C ARG A 56 -17.80 -3.82 6.32
N TRP A 57 -18.29 -3.76 5.08
CA TRP A 57 -17.44 -3.72 3.89
C TRP A 57 -16.63 -2.43 3.83
N LYS A 58 -17.27 -1.27 4.06
CA LYS A 58 -16.59 0.03 4.12
C LYS A 58 -15.48 0.02 5.17
N TYR A 59 -15.78 -0.43 6.38
CA TYR A 59 -14.77 -0.56 7.44
C TYR A 59 -13.61 -1.46 7.03
N GLY A 60 -13.91 -2.65 6.49
CA GLY A 60 -12.89 -3.58 6.00
C GLY A 60 -11.99 -2.95 4.94
N ASN A 61 -12.55 -2.17 4.02
CA ASN A 61 -11.79 -1.50 2.99
C ASN A 61 -10.89 -0.38 3.54
N GLU A 62 -11.41 0.43 4.47
CA GLU A 62 -10.62 1.45 5.19
C GLU A 62 -9.44 0.81 5.95
N GLN A 63 -9.67 -0.34 6.59
CA GLN A 63 -8.61 -1.08 7.28
C GLN A 63 -7.54 -1.63 6.32
N ILE A 64 -7.92 -2.10 5.13
CA ILE A 64 -6.98 -2.51 4.09
C ILE A 64 -6.14 -1.32 3.64
N LYS A 65 -6.77 -0.17 3.37
CA LYS A 65 -6.08 1.06 2.97
C LYS A 65 -5.05 1.52 4.01
N GLU A 66 -5.45 1.53 5.27
CA GLU A 66 -4.56 1.94 6.37
C GLU A 66 -3.32 1.04 6.45
N ARG A 67 -3.51 -0.29 6.32
CA ARG A 67 -2.41 -1.25 6.36
C ARG A 67 -1.48 -1.12 5.15
N ILE A 68 -2.03 -0.91 3.95
CA ILE A 68 -1.24 -0.64 2.74
C ILE A 68 -0.41 0.65 2.95
N GLY A 69 -1.02 1.70 3.50
CA GLY A 69 -0.32 2.95 3.82
C GLY A 69 0.87 2.71 4.76
N LYS A 70 0.65 2.03 5.88
CA LYS A 70 1.72 1.68 6.83
C LYS A 70 2.84 0.84 6.22
N LEU A 71 2.48 -0.14 5.38
CA LEU A 71 3.47 -0.94 4.65
C LEU A 71 4.30 -0.08 3.70
N THR A 72 3.65 0.82 2.97
CA THR A 72 4.28 1.75 2.02
C THR A 72 5.27 2.68 2.73
N GLU A 73 4.86 3.28 3.84
CA GLU A 73 5.72 4.15 4.66
C GLU A 73 6.92 3.39 5.21
N GLY A 74 6.72 2.16 5.70
CA GLY A 74 7.80 1.31 6.19
C GLY A 74 8.81 0.98 5.10
N LEU A 75 8.33 0.64 3.90
CA LEU A 75 9.18 0.36 2.74
C LEU A 75 9.97 1.58 2.28
N GLN A 76 9.34 2.76 2.25
CA GLN A 76 10.01 4.00 1.90
C GLN A 76 11.13 4.33 2.89
N LYS A 77 10.84 4.26 4.20
CA LYS A 77 11.85 4.48 5.24
C LYS A 77 13.02 3.51 5.13
N ASN A 78 12.72 2.22 4.88
CA ASN A 78 13.75 1.21 4.70
C ASN A 78 14.64 1.53 3.49
N THR A 79 14.02 1.90 2.37
CA THR A 79 14.72 2.31 1.14
C THR A 79 15.61 3.52 1.36
N ASP A 80 15.10 4.54 2.05
CA ASP A 80 15.84 5.77 2.33
C ASP A 80 17.05 5.50 3.22
N ASN A 81 16.88 4.69 4.27
CA ASN A 81 17.98 4.26 5.15
C ASN A 81 19.07 3.51 4.37
N TYR A 82 18.69 2.60 3.46
CA TYR A 82 19.67 1.89 2.63
C TYR A 82 20.44 2.84 1.71
N ARG A 83 19.74 3.79 1.10
CA ARG A 83 20.35 4.78 0.20
C ARG A 83 21.32 5.69 0.95
N GLU A 84 20.98 6.08 2.18
CA GLU A 84 21.86 6.85 3.07
C GLU A 84 23.13 6.07 3.41
N VAL A 85 22.99 4.79 3.81
CA VAL A 85 24.13 3.92 4.14
C VAL A 85 25.07 3.76 2.94
N GLU A 86 24.54 3.45 1.75
CA GLU A 86 25.35 3.31 0.53
C GLU A 86 26.07 4.63 0.18
N THR A 87 25.38 5.76 0.27
CA THR A 87 25.98 7.08 0.00
C THR A 87 27.12 7.37 0.97
N SER A 88 26.91 7.09 2.27
CA SER A 88 27.93 7.28 3.30
C SER A 88 29.14 6.36 3.09
N LEU A 89 28.91 5.11 2.68
CA LEU A 89 29.97 4.17 2.34
C LEU A 89 30.78 4.67 1.13
N GLU A 90 30.09 5.08 0.07
CA GLU A 90 30.72 5.56 -1.16
C GLU A 90 31.56 6.82 -0.91
N GLU A 91 31.05 7.77 -0.13
CA GLU A 91 31.81 8.95 0.29
C GLU A 91 33.05 8.58 1.10
N SER A 92 32.91 7.64 2.05
CA SER A 92 34.03 7.19 2.88
C SER A 92 35.13 6.54 2.04
N PHE A 93 34.76 5.70 1.06
CA PHE A 93 35.72 5.12 0.12
C PHE A 93 36.38 6.16 -0.77
N LYS A 94 35.63 7.16 -1.28
CA LYS A 94 36.19 8.27 -2.07
C LYS A 94 37.21 9.08 -1.26
N ARG A 95 36.90 9.39 0.01
CA ARG A 95 37.81 10.10 0.92
C ARG A 95 39.07 9.28 1.22
N ALA A 96 38.93 7.99 1.49
CA ALA A 96 40.08 7.09 1.71
C ALA A 96 40.99 6.98 0.48
N ALA A 97 40.40 6.88 -0.73
CA ALA A 97 41.15 6.85 -1.99
C ALA A 97 41.87 8.18 -2.29
N ALA A 98 41.29 9.31 -1.90
CA ALA A 98 41.92 10.63 -2.05
C ALA A 98 43.05 10.87 -1.04
N ALA A 99 42.97 10.30 0.17
CA ALA A 99 43.99 10.43 1.21
C ALA A 99 45.20 9.49 1.03
N GLY A 100 45.09 8.47 0.17
CA GLY A 100 46.16 7.52 -0.13
C GLY A 100 47.04 7.87 -1.34
N LYS A 101 46.90 9.08 -1.91
CA LYS A 101 47.78 9.66 -2.94
C LYS A 101 48.59 10.79 -2.34
#